data_AF-A0A9P5XRL7-F1
#
_entry.id   AF-A0A9P5XRL7-F1
#
_cell.length_a   1.000
_cell.length_b   1.000
_cell.length_c   1.000
_cell.angle_alpha   90.00
_cell.angle_beta   90.00
_cell.angle_gamma   90.00
#
_symmetry.space_group_name_H-M   'P 1'
#
loop_
_entity.id
_entity.type
_entity.pdbx_description
1 polymer ?
#
loop_
_entity_poly.entity_id
_entity_poly.type
_entity_poly.pdbx_seq_one_letter_code
_entity_poly.pdbx_strand_id
1 'polypeptide(L)'
;MLSNIQVQLCPTCPAVHRQYIGPDCRELGLFNLNNHKLFTHDLLDEYTSAYTSSETPFVAWTSVLTRRYEIHKSPFPFINVDIFRNTWFSFSLLQDFDGDMNCAKCGQSPEDIIWDGVTLAFSKKHLLTSLQPPTTIDNNSIIRPNVQYHAHQQLVPNKLLRKLLHQVMNGPILPVFTKTSESLGDNKMETMANVAAASAGLDFIALLEQVEVLLRAENTGAADIFVEHFGVVKQAQGYIPPNQFRHLFLQIAAEESVLQLATRTALNELHSFITSPSPTNASKLVSIPALYDILKLEHVRNGEQYKGSTLSLCQWIYDRGRAVLQQLQACVTTPLEERPASKIEDWRSTGCVYSMPQIRSRPQYPRLTHDQRNDSGGNRGAKCSKYYSQYGQQRPTGGIMGAWCTHSICYGFHCIPNGEGRNDVFSAMVTRWPKPPKRVIYDFACALGPYCLLREPDFFADTLFVIDNFHSVGHSKCAPAAFLSSYSRVDPRLVSLNSSAAECGNGGLSRIRKSVSYMTQTRAVQYTRVFISIWNRNKIQRMKKNKE
;
A
#
# COMPACT_ATOMS: atom_id res chain seq x y z
N MET A 1 -11.89 58.42 -12.40
CA MET A 1 -13.29 58.00 -12.52
C MET A 1 -13.56 56.95 -11.45
N LEU A 2 -14.55 57.16 -10.59
CA LEU A 2 -15.03 56.12 -9.67
C LEU A 2 -15.85 55.13 -10.50
N SER A 3 -15.32 53.93 -10.72
CA SER A 3 -16.06 52.85 -11.37
C SER A 3 -17.07 52.28 -10.39
N ASN A 4 -18.37 52.36 -10.72
CA ASN A 4 -19.44 51.81 -9.89
C ASN A 4 -19.71 50.35 -10.30
N ILE A 5 -19.71 49.43 -9.34
CA ILE A 5 -20.10 48.03 -9.55
C ILE A 5 -21.62 47.93 -9.43
N GLN A 6 -22.28 47.50 -10.51
CA GLN A 6 -23.71 47.21 -10.47
C GLN A 6 -23.94 45.89 -9.74
N VAL A 7 -24.90 45.89 -8.81
CA VAL A 7 -25.25 44.72 -8.00
C VAL A 7 -26.76 44.52 -7.99
N GLN A 8 -27.21 43.28 -7.82
CA GLN A 8 -28.61 42.91 -7.63
C GLN A 8 -28.81 42.26 -6.25
N LEU A 9 -30.03 42.32 -5.69
CA LEU A 9 -30.33 41.61 -4.45
C LEU A 9 -30.24 40.09 -4.67
N CYS A 10 -29.64 39.37 -3.73
CA CYS A 10 -29.57 37.91 -3.78
C CYS A 10 -30.98 37.32 -3.57
N PRO A 11 -31.52 36.55 -4.52
CA PRO A 11 -32.88 36.00 -4.42
C PRO A 11 -32.99 34.86 -3.39
N THR A 12 -31.87 34.23 -3.02
CA THR A 12 -31.83 33.06 -2.14
C THR A 12 -31.58 33.43 -0.67
N CYS A 13 -30.90 34.55 -0.42
CA CYS A 13 -30.62 34.99 0.94
C CYS A 13 -31.83 35.72 1.54
N PRO A 14 -32.13 35.54 2.84
CA PRO A 14 -33.20 36.29 3.50
C PRO A 14 -33.00 37.81 3.32
N ALA A 15 -34.07 38.52 2.96
CA ALA A 15 -34.04 39.96 2.65
C ALA A 15 -33.47 40.81 3.81
N VAL A 16 -33.62 40.35 5.05
CA VAL A 16 -33.05 40.98 6.25
C VAL A 16 -31.52 41.08 6.21
N HIS A 17 -30.84 40.18 5.51
CA HIS A 17 -29.37 40.17 5.41
C HIS A 17 -28.82 41.08 4.30
N ARG A 18 -29.68 41.68 3.46
CA ARG A 18 -29.32 42.60 2.37
C ARG A 18 -28.08 42.16 1.58
N GLN A 19 -28.05 40.89 1.18
CA GLN A 19 -26.95 40.34 0.40
C GLN A 19 -27.10 40.73 -1.07
N TYR A 20 -26.01 41.14 -1.70
CA TYR A 20 -25.99 41.59 -3.08
C TYR A 20 -25.09 40.69 -3.93
N ILE A 21 -25.54 40.39 -5.15
CA ILE A 21 -24.80 39.67 -6.18
C ILE A 21 -24.26 40.71 -7.16
N GLY A 22 -22.95 40.82 -7.27
CA GLY A 22 -22.30 41.60 -8.32
C GLY A 22 -21.85 40.72 -9.49
N PRO A 23 -21.20 41.32 -10.50
CA PRO A 23 -20.64 40.60 -11.64
C PRO A 23 -19.56 39.60 -11.20
N ASP A 24 -19.40 38.51 -11.95
CA ASP A 24 -18.37 37.49 -11.67
C ASP A 24 -16.95 37.99 -11.98
N CYS A 25 -16.84 38.94 -12.93
CA CYS A 25 -15.63 39.53 -13.49
C CYS A 25 -14.58 38.51 -14.01
N ARG A 26 -14.98 37.26 -14.28
CA ARG A 26 -14.06 36.17 -14.66
C ARG A 26 -13.34 36.47 -15.97
N GLU A 27 -14.06 36.98 -16.97
CA GLU A 27 -13.51 37.34 -18.29
C GLU A 27 -12.48 38.48 -18.22
N LEU A 28 -12.54 39.29 -17.16
CA LEU A 28 -11.60 40.38 -16.90
C LEU A 28 -10.37 39.90 -16.10
N GLY A 29 -10.30 38.62 -15.74
CA GLY A 29 -9.26 38.09 -14.85
C GLY A 29 -9.38 38.63 -13.43
N LEU A 30 -10.58 38.97 -12.98
CA LEU A 30 -10.84 39.49 -11.64
C LEU A 30 -11.78 38.55 -10.88
N PHE A 31 -11.45 38.28 -9.62
CA PHE A 31 -12.29 37.58 -8.66
C PHE A 31 -12.99 38.59 -7.76
N ASN A 32 -14.31 38.63 -7.86
CA ASN A 32 -15.16 39.44 -7.01
C ASN A 32 -15.52 38.70 -5.71
N LEU A 33 -14.88 39.06 -4.58
CA LEU A 33 -15.15 38.40 -3.30
C LEU A 33 -16.52 38.79 -2.73
N ASN A 34 -16.85 40.07 -2.74
CA ASN A 34 -18.03 40.60 -2.04
C ASN A 34 -18.49 41.99 -2.51
N ASN A 35 -18.26 42.32 -3.79
CA ASN A 35 -18.57 43.60 -4.45
C ASN A 35 -17.80 44.82 -3.91
N HIS A 36 -17.02 44.66 -2.84
CA HIS A 36 -16.19 45.72 -2.25
C HIS A 36 -14.70 45.41 -2.34
N LYS A 37 -14.36 44.14 -2.58
CA LYS A 37 -12.97 43.67 -2.71
C LYS A 37 -12.85 42.83 -3.97
N LEU A 38 -12.07 43.34 -4.91
CA LEU A 38 -11.69 42.65 -6.14
C LEU A 38 -10.23 42.21 -6.04
N PHE A 39 -9.94 41.03 -6.56
CA PHE A 39 -8.60 40.48 -6.62
C PHE A 39 -8.31 40.05 -8.05
N THR A 40 -7.08 40.23 -8.55
CA THR A 40 -6.71 39.64 -9.84
C THR A 40 -6.56 38.13 -9.70
N HIS A 41 -6.91 37.39 -10.75
CA HIS A 41 -6.63 35.97 -10.85
C HIS A 41 -5.13 35.71 -10.75
N ASP A 42 -4.32 36.52 -11.43
CA ASP A 42 -2.85 36.44 -11.38
C ASP A 42 -2.30 36.44 -9.95
N LEU A 43 -2.82 37.28 -9.06
CA LEU A 43 -2.40 37.33 -7.65
C LEU A 43 -2.73 36.03 -6.91
N LEU A 44 -3.91 35.47 -7.17
CA LEU A 44 -4.40 34.24 -6.51
C LEU A 44 -3.69 33.00 -7.07
N ASP A 45 -3.39 33.01 -8.36
CA ASP A 45 -2.64 31.97 -9.06
C ASP A 45 -1.14 32.04 -8.75
N GLU A 46 -0.57 33.23 -8.53
CA GLU A 46 0.81 33.41 -8.04
C GLU A 46 0.98 32.70 -6.69
N TYR A 47 0.02 32.88 -5.76
CA TYR A 47 0.03 32.14 -4.50
C TYR A 47 -0.13 30.62 -4.71
N THR A 48 -1.08 30.20 -5.55
CA THR A 48 -1.31 28.78 -5.86
C THR A 48 -0.04 28.12 -6.39
N SER A 49 0.67 28.80 -7.29
CA SER A 49 1.94 28.37 -7.86
C SER A 49 3.05 28.32 -6.81
N ALA A 50 3.12 29.32 -5.93
CA ALA A 50 4.13 29.39 -4.88
C ALA A 50 4.01 28.23 -3.88
N TYR A 51 2.81 27.98 -3.32
CA TYR A 51 2.65 26.96 -2.27
C TYR A 51 2.70 25.52 -2.81
N THR A 52 2.37 25.32 -4.09
CA THR A 52 2.48 24.00 -4.71
C THR A 52 3.92 23.68 -5.12
N SER A 53 4.72 24.70 -5.39
CA SER A 53 6.14 24.55 -5.77
C SER A 53 7.08 24.44 -4.57
N SER A 54 6.79 25.15 -3.47
CA SER A 54 7.62 25.16 -2.25
C SER A 54 6.76 25.32 -0.99
N GLU A 55 7.34 25.10 0.18
CA GLU A 55 6.67 25.35 1.46
C GLU A 55 6.41 26.84 1.66
N THR A 56 5.22 27.31 1.22
CA THR A 56 4.82 28.72 1.28
C THR A 56 3.51 28.90 2.04
N PRO A 57 3.55 29.09 3.38
CA PRO A 57 2.35 29.42 4.16
C PRO A 57 1.78 30.80 3.79
N PHE A 58 0.47 30.98 3.97
CA PHE A 58 -0.21 32.28 3.73
C PHE A 58 0.52 33.46 4.36
N VAL A 59 0.91 33.37 5.64
CA VAL A 59 1.58 34.46 6.37
C VAL A 59 2.91 34.86 5.71
N ALA A 60 3.68 33.87 5.24
CA ALA A 60 4.95 34.14 4.57
C ALA A 60 4.71 34.84 3.23
N TRP A 61 3.76 34.34 2.44
CA TRP A 61 3.40 34.94 1.15
C TRP A 61 2.88 36.37 1.29
N THR A 62 1.92 36.61 2.19
CA THR A 62 1.36 37.95 2.39
C THR A 62 2.40 38.92 2.93
N SER A 63 3.37 38.47 3.73
CA SER A 63 4.47 39.32 4.19
C SER A 63 5.36 39.79 3.03
N VAL A 64 5.61 38.92 2.04
CA VAL A 64 6.36 39.30 0.83
C VAL A 64 5.58 40.35 0.03
N LEU A 65 4.27 40.17 -0.12
CA LEU A 65 3.44 41.13 -0.84
C LEU A 65 3.28 42.47 -0.12
N THR A 66 3.16 42.47 1.21
CA THR A 66 3.16 43.71 2.01
C THR A 66 4.43 44.51 1.75
N ARG A 67 5.61 43.88 1.80
CA ARG A 67 6.88 44.56 1.49
C ARG A 67 6.94 45.05 0.05
N ARG A 68 6.42 44.27 -0.91
CA ARG A 68 6.34 44.68 -2.33
C ARG A 68 5.50 45.97 -2.49
N TYR A 69 4.36 46.05 -1.81
CA TYR A 69 3.50 47.23 -1.82
C TYR A 69 4.18 48.45 -1.19
N GLU A 70 4.91 48.27 -0.09
CA GLU A 70 5.70 49.32 0.56
C GLU A 70 6.83 49.85 -0.35
N ILE A 71 7.59 48.95 -0.98
CA ILE A 71 8.70 49.30 -1.90
C ILE A 71 8.18 50.12 -3.09
N HIS A 72 7.04 49.73 -3.67
CA HIS A 72 6.42 50.45 -4.77
C HIS A 72 5.64 51.70 -4.35
N LYS A 73 5.67 52.06 -3.05
CA LYS A 73 4.95 53.21 -2.48
C LYS A 73 3.47 53.20 -2.87
N SER A 74 2.85 52.02 -2.82
CA SER A 74 1.42 51.87 -3.10
C SER A 74 0.61 52.80 -2.18
N PRO A 75 -0.38 53.55 -2.70
CA PRO A 75 -1.22 54.43 -1.88
C PRO A 75 -2.08 53.66 -0.86
N PHE A 76 -2.25 52.35 -1.05
CA PHE A 76 -2.96 51.46 -0.14
C PHE A 76 -2.06 50.31 0.32
N PRO A 77 -2.12 49.89 1.60
CA PRO A 77 -1.39 48.73 2.08
C PRO A 77 -1.95 47.43 1.45
N PHE A 78 -1.12 46.39 1.39
CA PHE A 78 -1.62 45.06 1.05
C PHE A 78 -2.59 44.56 2.12
N ILE A 79 -3.52 43.70 1.71
CA ILE A 79 -4.62 43.29 2.58
C ILE A 79 -4.16 42.34 3.71
N ASN A 80 -4.94 42.31 4.80
CA ASN A 80 -4.70 41.40 5.92
C ASN A 80 -4.72 39.92 5.48
N VAL A 81 -3.82 39.11 6.07
CA VAL A 81 -3.66 37.68 5.77
C VAL A 81 -4.94 36.87 5.92
N ASP A 82 -5.80 37.18 6.89
CA ASP A 82 -7.05 36.46 7.11
C ASP A 82 -8.03 36.71 5.95
N ILE A 83 -8.09 37.95 5.46
CA ILE A 83 -8.90 38.30 4.30
C ILE A 83 -8.35 37.60 3.07
N PHE A 84 -7.05 37.71 2.79
CA PHE A 84 -6.43 37.04 1.63
C PHE A 84 -6.65 35.52 1.65
N ARG A 85 -6.46 34.88 2.81
CA ARG A 85 -6.70 33.44 3.00
C ARG A 85 -8.15 33.08 2.69
N ASN A 86 -9.12 33.84 3.22
CA ASN A 86 -10.53 33.62 2.95
C ASN A 86 -10.87 33.83 1.46
N THR A 87 -10.29 34.85 0.84
CA THR A 87 -10.40 35.09 -0.60
C THR A 87 -9.91 33.88 -1.39
N TRP A 88 -8.71 33.38 -1.10
CA TRP A 88 -8.13 32.26 -1.83
C TRP A 88 -8.93 30.97 -1.67
N PHE A 89 -9.44 30.67 -0.47
CA PHE A 89 -10.35 29.53 -0.27
C PHE A 89 -11.66 29.70 -1.04
N SER A 90 -12.17 30.92 -1.20
CA SER A 90 -13.37 31.16 -2.00
C SER A 90 -13.09 31.01 -3.50
N PHE A 91 -11.98 31.58 -3.96
CA PHE A 91 -11.50 31.49 -5.34
C PHE A 91 -11.23 30.05 -5.78
N SER A 92 -10.55 29.26 -4.95
CA SER A 92 -10.20 27.87 -5.28
C SER A 92 -11.41 26.94 -5.38
N LEU A 93 -12.60 27.32 -4.86
CA LEU A 93 -13.85 26.57 -5.09
C LEU A 93 -14.43 26.79 -6.49
N LEU A 94 -14.08 27.90 -7.14
CA LEU A 94 -14.54 28.23 -8.49
C LEU A 94 -13.61 27.69 -9.58
N GLN A 95 -12.45 27.19 -9.19
CA GLN A 95 -11.50 26.60 -10.11
C GLN A 95 -12.01 25.24 -10.58
N ASP A 96 -12.04 25.06 -11.89
CA ASP A 96 -12.32 23.78 -12.50
C ASP A 96 -11.10 22.87 -12.34
N PHE A 97 -11.26 21.75 -11.63
CA PHE A 97 -10.28 20.70 -11.39
C PHE A 97 -10.74 19.34 -11.95
N ASP A 98 -11.69 19.33 -12.87
CA ASP A 98 -12.25 18.09 -13.39
C ASP A 98 -11.25 17.32 -14.26
N GLY A 99 -11.35 16.00 -14.21
CA GLY A 99 -10.50 15.07 -14.98
C GLY A 99 -9.03 14.98 -14.52
N ASP A 100 -8.57 15.80 -13.59
CA ASP A 100 -7.16 15.83 -13.19
C ASP A 100 -6.71 14.65 -12.31
N MET A 101 -7.63 13.90 -11.72
CA MET A 101 -7.37 12.67 -10.95
C MET A 101 -7.58 11.40 -11.78
N ASN A 102 -7.49 11.51 -13.11
CA ASN A 102 -7.57 10.40 -14.05
C ASN A 102 -6.29 10.35 -14.90
N CYS A 103 -5.59 9.21 -14.87
CA CYS A 103 -4.36 9.06 -15.65
C CYS A 103 -4.69 8.72 -17.11
N ALA A 104 -4.19 9.51 -18.05
CA ALA A 104 -4.36 9.26 -19.48
C ALA A 104 -3.81 7.90 -19.99
N LYS A 105 -2.97 7.21 -19.20
CA LYS A 105 -2.46 5.87 -19.52
C LYS A 105 -3.21 4.73 -18.83
N CYS A 106 -3.69 4.95 -17.60
CA CYS A 106 -4.35 3.89 -16.82
C CYS A 106 -5.88 3.94 -16.90
N GLY A 107 -6.46 5.06 -17.33
CA GLY A 107 -7.91 5.27 -17.30
C GLY A 107 -8.47 5.42 -15.88
N GLN A 108 -9.77 5.24 -15.71
CA GLN A 108 -10.47 5.50 -14.45
C GLN A 108 -10.17 4.46 -13.36
N SER A 109 -9.89 3.21 -13.73
CA SER A 109 -9.63 2.10 -12.82
C SER A 109 -8.26 1.49 -13.10
N PRO A 110 -7.18 2.00 -12.49
CA PRO A 110 -5.83 1.53 -12.76
C PRO A 110 -5.64 0.07 -12.33
N GLU A 111 -4.95 -0.72 -13.16
CA GLU A 111 -4.59 -2.11 -12.81
C GLU A 111 -3.56 -2.18 -11.68
N ASP A 112 -2.71 -1.13 -11.58
CA ASP A 112 -1.64 -1.00 -10.61
C ASP A 112 -1.89 0.22 -9.73
N ILE A 113 -2.08 -0.02 -8.44
CA ILE A 113 -2.24 1.06 -7.47
C ILE A 113 -1.21 0.93 -6.36
N ILE A 114 -0.64 2.07 -5.98
CA ILE A 114 0.29 2.25 -4.88
C ILE A 114 -0.46 3.04 -3.81
N TRP A 115 -0.56 2.46 -2.63
CA TRP A 115 -1.13 3.13 -1.46
C TRP A 115 0.00 3.58 -0.55
N ASP A 116 -0.11 4.79 -0.01
CA ASP A 116 0.81 5.24 1.03
C ASP A 116 0.13 6.30 1.91
N GLY A 117 0.43 6.22 3.21
CA GLY A 117 -0.04 7.12 4.23
C GLY A 117 0.93 8.29 4.43
N VAL A 118 0.43 9.51 4.37
CA VAL A 118 1.21 10.73 4.61
C VAL A 118 0.77 11.36 5.91
N THR A 119 1.72 11.75 6.75
CA THR A 119 1.47 12.55 7.96
C THR A 119 1.15 14.01 7.61
N LEU A 120 0.10 14.20 6.80
CA LEU A 120 -0.51 15.48 6.47
C LEU A 120 -1.72 15.70 7.39
N ALA A 121 -1.42 16.03 8.64
CA ALA A 121 -2.40 16.01 9.71
C ALA A 121 -2.81 17.41 10.18
N PHE A 122 -4.06 17.56 10.60
CA PHE A 122 -4.60 18.76 11.24
C PHE A 122 -5.00 18.45 12.69
N SER A 123 -5.26 19.48 13.49
CA SER A 123 -5.60 19.28 14.91
C SER A 123 -6.92 18.53 15.09
N LYS A 124 -6.95 17.54 15.99
CA LYS A 124 -8.18 16.78 16.29
C LYS A 124 -9.33 17.64 16.80
N LYS A 125 -9.06 18.83 17.36
CA LYS A 125 -10.08 19.81 17.76
C LYS A 125 -10.91 20.34 16.58
N HIS A 126 -10.42 20.17 15.36
CA HIS A 126 -11.08 20.59 14.12
C HIS A 126 -11.76 19.42 13.39
N LEU A 127 -11.78 18.22 13.97
CA LEU A 127 -12.51 17.09 13.41
C LEU A 127 -14.00 17.39 13.44
N LEU A 128 -14.64 17.26 12.28
CA LEU A 128 -16.08 17.35 12.16
C LEU A 128 -16.69 15.97 12.40
N THR A 129 -17.88 15.93 13.00
CA THR A 129 -18.68 14.70 13.11
C THR A 129 -19.10 14.15 11.75
N SER A 130 -19.10 15.00 10.73
CA SER A 130 -19.35 14.64 9.33
C SER A 130 -18.19 13.93 8.65
N LEU A 131 -17.02 13.78 9.31
CA LEU A 131 -15.91 13.05 8.72
C LEU A 131 -16.31 11.59 8.49
N GLN A 132 -16.27 11.15 7.23
CA GLN A 132 -16.64 9.82 6.81
C GLN A 132 -15.55 9.25 5.90
N PRO A 133 -14.44 8.75 6.47
CA PRO A 133 -13.47 7.98 5.69
C PRO A 133 -14.14 6.72 5.11
N PRO A 134 -13.56 6.08 4.08
CA PRO A 134 -14.08 4.83 3.54
C PRO A 134 -14.26 3.72 4.58
N THR A 135 -13.56 3.79 5.71
CA THR A 135 -13.64 2.86 6.84
C THR A 135 -14.94 2.97 7.65
N THR A 136 -15.72 4.04 7.45
CA THR A 136 -17.03 4.23 8.09
C THR A 136 -18.01 3.15 7.64
N ILE A 137 -18.68 2.54 8.62
CA ILE A 137 -19.78 1.61 8.39
C ILE A 137 -21.07 2.41 8.27
N ASP A 138 -21.85 2.09 7.25
CA ASP A 138 -23.15 2.70 6.99
C ASP A 138 -24.28 1.74 7.35
N ASN A 139 -25.49 2.27 7.56
CA ASN A 139 -26.67 1.46 7.82
C ASN A 139 -27.05 0.57 6.62
N ASN A 140 -26.66 0.96 5.40
CA ASN A 140 -26.89 0.16 4.19
C ASN A 140 -25.75 -0.84 3.91
N SER A 141 -24.75 -0.94 4.80
CA SER A 141 -23.66 -1.90 4.64
C SER A 141 -24.16 -3.34 4.68
N ILE A 142 -23.73 -4.14 3.70
CA ILE A 142 -23.96 -5.59 3.70
C ILE A 142 -23.32 -6.20 4.95
N ILE A 143 -24.04 -7.09 5.62
CA ILE A 143 -23.52 -7.84 6.77
C ILE A 143 -22.99 -9.19 6.29
N ARG A 144 -21.78 -9.54 6.71
CA ARG A 144 -21.11 -10.82 6.46
C ARG A 144 -21.12 -11.67 7.74
N PRO A 145 -22.19 -12.42 8.04
CA PRO A 145 -22.34 -13.08 9.34
C PRO A 145 -21.40 -14.27 9.53
N ASN A 146 -20.92 -14.89 8.45
CA ASN A 146 -20.13 -16.12 8.48
C ASN A 146 -18.62 -15.88 8.37
N VAL A 147 -18.18 -14.66 8.04
CA VAL A 147 -16.77 -14.32 7.93
C VAL A 147 -16.12 -14.25 9.31
N GLN A 148 -15.15 -15.13 9.56
CA GLN A 148 -14.45 -15.27 10.84
C GLN A 148 -12.99 -15.67 10.63
N TYR A 149 -12.13 -15.54 11.63
CA TYR A 149 -10.74 -16.01 11.53
C TYR A 149 -10.71 -17.53 11.37
N HIS A 150 -9.96 -18.04 10.38
CA HIS A 150 -9.72 -19.46 10.20
C HIS A 150 -8.30 -19.81 10.61
N ALA A 151 -8.16 -20.92 11.34
CA ALA A 151 -6.85 -21.49 11.63
C ALA A 151 -6.25 -22.10 10.34
N HIS A 152 -4.92 -22.22 10.33
CA HIS A 152 -4.17 -22.98 9.32
C HIS A 152 -4.27 -22.45 7.88
N GLN A 153 -4.46 -21.16 7.62
CA GLN A 153 -4.45 -20.63 6.24
C GLN A 153 -3.07 -20.65 5.55
N GLN A 154 -2.01 -21.05 6.26
CA GLN A 154 -0.66 -21.19 5.74
C GLN A 154 -0.53 -22.40 4.81
N LEU A 155 0.51 -22.38 3.96
CA LEU A 155 0.86 -23.53 3.12
C LEU A 155 1.27 -24.73 3.98
N VAL A 156 2.20 -24.51 4.92
CA VAL A 156 2.54 -25.45 5.99
C VAL A 156 1.67 -25.15 7.21
N PRO A 157 0.65 -25.95 7.57
CA PRO A 157 -0.21 -25.70 8.73
C PRO A 157 0.55 -25.75 10.06
N ASN A 158 1.55 -26.64 10.17
CA ASN A 158 2.34 -26.87 11.36
C ASN A 158 3.27 -25.69 11.69
N LYS A 159 2.94 -24.96 12.77
CA LYS A 159 3.71 -23.79 13.24
C LYS A 159 5.13 -24.13 13.68
N LEU A 160 5.34 -25.30 14.30
CA LEU A 160 6.67 -25.73 14.71
C LEU A 160 7.54 -25.94 13.47
N LEU A 161 7.03 -26.67 12.46
CA LEU A 161 7.76 -26.90 11.21
C LEU A 161 8.14 -25.59 10.53
N ARG A 162 7.23 -24.60 10.42
CA ARG A 162 7.57 -23.29 9.88
C ARG A 162 8.71 -22.63 10.64
N LYS A 163 8.66 -22.62 11.97
CA LYS A 163 9.71 -22.06 12.83
C LYS A 163 11.06 -22.77 12.60
N LEU A 164 11.07 -24.10 12.55
CA LEU A 164 12.29 -24.89 12.34
C LEU A 164 12.85 -24.66 10.93
N LEU A 165 12.02 -24.61 9.89
CA LEU A 165 12.43 -24.24 8.54
C LEU A 165 13.08 -22.85 8.51
N HIS A 166 12.48 -21.85 9.17
CA HIS A 166 13.10 -20.51 9.28
C HIS A 166 14.45 -20.56 10.01
N GLN A 167 14.60 -21.40 11.02
CA GLN A 167 15.87 -21.59 11.74
C GLN A 167 16.93 -22.26 10.86
N VAL A 168 16.59 -23.34 10.15
CA VAL A 168 17.53 -24.01 9.22
C VAL A 168 17.92 -23.07 8.10
N MET A 169 16.95 -22.40 7.49
CA MET A 169 17.23 -21.46 6.42
C MET A 169 18.11 -20.34 6.97
N ASN A 170 17.79 -19.65 8.06
CA ASN A 170 18.63 -18.54 8.54
C ASN A 170 19.88 -18.95 9.34
N GLY A 171 20.09 -20.25 9.58
CA GLY A 171 21.21 -20.79 10.34
C GLY A 171 22.54 -20.78 9.57
N PRO A 172 23.66 -20.98 10.29
CA PRO A 172 24.98 -21.11 9.67
C PRO A 172 25.05 -22.36 8.79
N ILE A 173 25.75 -22.28 7.66
CA ILE A 173 26.19 -23.47 6.91
C ILE A 173 27.26 -24.14 7.77
N LEU A 174 27.09 -25.41 8.12
CA LEU A 174 28.10 -26.12 8.92
C LEU A 174 29.45 -26.12 8.17
N PRO A 175 30.56 -25.74 8.83
CA PRO A 175 31.87 -25.91 8.22
C PRO A 175 32.11 -27.39 7.97
N VAL A 176 32.67 -27.72 6.80
CA VAL A 176 33.16 -29.06 6.50
C VAL A 176 34.15 -29.46 7.58
N PHE A 177 33.86 -30.53 8.32
CA PHE A 177 34.83 -31.17 9.19
C PHE A 177 35.90 -31.83 8.32
N THR A 178 36.86 -31.05 7.82
CA THR A 178 38.10 -31.61 7.31
C THR A 178 38.87 -32.16 8.51
N LYS A 179 38.79 -33.48 8.71
CA LYS A 179 39.75 -34.20 9.55
C LYS A 179 41.14 -34.03 8.92
N THR A 180 41.88 -33.01 9.34
CA THR A 180 43.34 -33.06 9.33
C THR A 180 43.77 -33.06 10.78
N SER A 181 43.82 -34.27 11.32
CA SER A 181 44.58 -34.58 12.52
C SER A 181 46.05 -34.34 12.23
N GLU A 182 46.61 -33.21 12.65
CA GLU A 182 48.06 -33.07 12.86
C GLU A 182 48.39 -31.81 13.66
N SER A 183 48.35 -31.96 14.98
CA SER A 183 49.31 -31.46 15.99
C SER A 183 48.57 -31.12 17.29
N LEU A 184 48.80 -31.96 18.30
CA LEU A 184 48.35 -31.74 19.67
C LEU A 184 49.23 -30.66 20.30
N GLY A 185 48.72 -29.43 20.34
CA GLY A 185 49.17 -28.37 21.24
C GLY A 185 48.12 -28.15 22.32
N ASP A 186 48.49 -28.35 23.59
CA ASP A 186 47.62 -28.21 24.75
C ASP A 186 47.19 -26.75 24.98
N ASN A 187 46.09 -26.32 24.32
CA ASN A 187 45.39 -25.08 24.62
C ASN A 187 43.94 -25.35 25.01
N LYS A 188 43.63 -25.31 26.31
CA LYS A 188 42.28 -25.53 26.88
C LYS A 188 41.18 -24.65 26.25
N MET A 189 41.52 -23.45 25.77
CA MET A 189 40.58 -22.53 25.13
C MET A 189 40.15 -23.01 23.74
N GLU A 190 41.05 -23.68 23.01
CA GLU A 190 40.80 -24.27 21.70
C GLU A 190 39.96 -25.54 21.82
N THR A 191 40.19 -26.33 22.88
CA THR A 191 39.38 -27.52 23.21
C THR A 191 37.93 -27.15 23.52
N MET A 192 37.68 -26.08 24.29
CA MET A 192 36.31 -25.63 24.60
C MET A 192 35.58 -25.08 23.38
N ALA A 193 36.27 -24.35 22.50
CA ALA A 193 35.70 -23.87 21.24
C ALA A 193 35.33 -25.04 20.29
N ASN A 194 36.18 -26.07 20.21
CA ASN A 194 35.92 -27.27 19.42
C ASN A 194 34.76 -28.10 19.97
N VAL A 195 34.63 -28.21 21.31
CA VAL A 195 33.48 -28.88 21.96
C VAL A 195 32.18 -28.09 21.73
N ALA A 196 32.21 -26.76 21.82
CA ALA A 196 31.05 -25.93 21.55
C ALA A 196 30.62 -26.00 20.07
N ALA A 197 31.58 -26.03 19.14
CA ALA A 197 31.32 -26.22 17.71
C ALA A 197 30.76 -27.61 17.40
N ALA A 198 31.26 -28.66 18.05
CA ALA A 198 30.73 -30.02 17.92
C ALA A 198 29.31 -30.15 18.49
N SER A 199 29.03 -29.55 19.66
CA SER A 199 27.68 -29.51 20.25
C SER A 199 26.70 -28.76 19.35
N ALA A 200 27.09 -27.60 18.84
CA ALA A 200 26.26 -26.82 17.90
C ALA A 200 26.01 -27.59 16.59
N GLY A 201 26.99 -28.37 16.13
CA GLY A 201 26.85 -29.26 14.97
C GLY A 201 25.84 -30.39 15.21
N LEU A 202 25.89 -31.04 16.37
CA LEU A 202 24.93 -32.08 16.76
C LEU A 202 23.50 -31.51 16.90
N ASP A 203 23.36 -30.33 17.50
CA ASP A 203 22.07 -29.64 17.62
C ASP A 203 21.48 -29.27 16.25
N PHE A 204 22.33 -28.89 15.28
CA PHE A 204 21.89 -28.60 13.91
C PHE A 204 21.51 -29.86 13.13
N ILE A 205 22.21 -30.98 13.32
CA ILE A 205 21.84 -32.27 12.70
C ILE A 205 20.47 -32.72 13.20
N ALA A 206 20.23 -32.68 14.52
CA ALA A 206 18.93 -33.01 15.10
C ALA A 206 17.81 -32.11 14.57
N LEU A 207 18.11 -30.82 14.35
CA LEU A 207 17.19 -29.87 13.72
C LEU A 207 16.83 -30.29 12.28
N LEU A 208 17.81 -30.69 11.46
CA LEU A 208 17.58 -31.13 10.09
C LEU A 208 16.71 -32.40 10.02
N GLU A 209 17.01 -33.38 10.87
CA GLU A 209 16.22 -34.63 10.97
C GLU A 209 14.78 -34.34 11.41
N GLN A 210 14.60 -33.46 12.38
CA GLN A 210 13.27 -33.05 12.84
C GLN A 210 12.48 -32.33 11.73
N VAL A 211 13.13 -31.46 10.97
CA VAL A 211 12.50 -30.80 9.80
C VAL A 211 12.11 -31.83 8.76
N GLU A 212 12.98 -32.78 8.43
CA GLU A 212 12.67 -33.84 7.46
C GLU A 212 11.44 -34.64 7.88
N VAL A 213 11.40 -35.13 9.12
CA VAL A 213 10.28 -35.95 9.64
C VAL A 213 8.96 -35.17 9.56
N LEU A 214 8.96 -33.93 10.05
CA LEU A 214 7.77 -33.08 10.04
C LEU A 214 7.35 -32.71 8.62
N LEU A 215 8.29 -32.41 7.73
CA LEU A 215 8.01 -32.05 6.35
C LEU A 215 7.48 -33.25 5.56
N ARG A 216 8.00 -34.47 5.83
CA ARG A 216 7.54 -35.71 5.20
C ARG A 216 6.09 -36.05 5.62
N ALA A 217 5.70 -35.70 6.84
CA ALA A 217 4.31 -35.81 7.29
C ALA A 217 3.35 -34.83 6.58
N GLU A 218 3.86 -33.69 6.09
CA GLU A 218 3.06 -32.70 5.35
C GLU A 218 3.06 -32.98 3.83
N ASN A 219 4.23 -33.23 3.23
CA ASN A 219 4.39 -33.60 1.83
C ASN A 219 5.74 -34.31 1.57
N THR A 220 5.68 -35.52 1.01
CA THR A 220 6.88 -36.31 0.70
C THR A 220 7.79 -35.64 -0.33
N GLY A 221 7.24 -35.06 -1.40
CA GLY A 221 8.04 -34.36 -2.42
C GLY A 221 8.81 -33.16 -1.86
N ALA A 222 8.19 -32.35 -1.00
CA ALA A 222 8.84 -31.26 -0.30
C ALA A 222 9.99 -31.78 0.60
N ALA A 223 9.76 -32.88 1.32
CA ALA A 223 10.78 -33.52 2.14
C ALA A 223 11.95 -34.05 1.30
N ASP A 224 11.68 -34.68 0.15
CA ASP A 224 12.73 -35.20 -0.73
C ASP A 224 13.58 -34.07 -1.31
N ILE A 225 12.97 -32.94 -1.71
CA ILE A 225 13.70 -31.72 -2.12
C ILE A 225 14.54 -31.19 -0.96
N PHE A 226 13.99 -31.17 0.26
CA PHE A 226 14.72 -30.73 1.45
C PHE A 226 15.94 -31.61 1.71
N VAL A 227 15.80 -32.93 1.68
CA VAL A 227 16.90 -33.88 1.90
C VAL A 227 17.96 -33.76 0.81
N GLU A 228 17.54 -33.61 -0.46
CA GLU A 228 18.45 -33.49 -1.59
C GLU A 228 19.39 -32.28 -1.48
N HIS A 229 18.92 -31.18 -0.88
CA HIS A 229 19.66 -29.93 -0.83
C HIS A 229 20.20 -29.59 0.57
N PHE A 230 19.42 -29.84 1.62
CA PHE A 230 19.73 -29.43 2.99
C PHE A 230 19.92 -30.61 3.96
N GLY A 231 19.68 -31.84 3.53
CA GLY A 231 19.77 -33.02 4.39
C GLY A 231 21.15 -33.23 5.01
N VAL A 232 21.19 -34.00 6.10
CA VAL A 232 22.40 -34.26 6.91
C VAL A 232 23.59 -34.72 6.06
N VAL A 233 23.35 -35.64 5.13
CA VAL A 233 24.40 -36.17 4.23
C VAL A 233 24.99 -35.07 3.34
N LYS A 234 24.18 -34.16 2.83
CA LYS A 234 24.62 -33.07 1.96
C LYS A 234 25.42 -32.02 2.73
N GLN A 235 24.98 -31.69 3.94
CA GLN A 235 25.75 -30.82 4.83
C GLN A 235 27.09 -31.44 5.21
N ALA A 236 27.13 -32.74 5.52
CA ALA A 236 28.38 -33.45 5.81
C ALA A 236 29.36 -33.44 4.62
N GLN A 237 28.84 -33.39 3.39
CA GLN A 237 29.63 -33.28 2.15
C GLN A 237 30.07 -31.84 1.82
N GLY A 238 29.67 -30.83 2.61
CA GLY A 238 29.94 -29.42 2.30
C GLY A 238 29.19 -28.90 1.08
N TYR A 239 28.11 -29.56 0.67
CA TYR A 239 27.33 -29.14 -0.49
C TYR A 239 26.66 -27.79 -0.20
N ILE A 240 26.89 -26.81 -1.09
CA ILE A 240 26.25 -25.50 -1.00
C ILE A 240 24.99 -25.50 -1.87
N PRO A 241 23.79 -25.40 -1.28
CA PRO A 241 22.55 -25.43 -2.04
C PRO A 241 22.39 -24.16 -2.89
N PRO A 242 21.82 -24.26 -4.10
CA PRO A 242 21.41 -23.09 -4.86
C PRO A 242 20.42 -22.24 -4.05
N ASN A 243 20.62 -20.92 -4.06
CA ASN A 243 19.80 -19.98 -3.27
C ASN A 243 18.29 -20.07 -3.59
N GLN A 244 17.91 -20.53 -4.78
CA GLN A 244 16.52 -20.73 -5.19
C GLN A 244 15.78 -21.69 -4.24
N PHE A 245 16.42 -22.77 -3.79
CA PHE A 245 15.81 -23.72 -2.85
C PHE A 245 15.65 -23.11 -1.46
N ARG A 246 16.60 -22.27 -1.03
CA ARG A 246 16.48 -21.52 0.22
C ARG A 246 15.29 -20.56 0.17
N HIS A 247 15.14 -19.82 -0.93
CA HIS A 247 13.99 -18.92 -1.13
C HIS A 247 12.67 -19.69 -1.14
N LEU A 248 12.63 -20.86 -1.79
CA LEU A 248 11.47 -21.75 -1.76
C LEU A 248 11.08 -22.12 -0.33
N PHE A 249 12.01 -22.63 0.47
CA PHE A 249 11.70 -23.06 1.83
C PHE A 249 11.30 -21.90 2.76
N LEU A 250 11.94 -20.74 2.63
CA LEU A 250 11.50 -19.52 3.33
C LEU A 250 10.08 -19.10 2.93
N GLN A 251 9.75 -19.23 1.65
CA GLN A 251 8.45 -18.86 1.11
C GLN A 251 7.34 -19.86 1.50
N ILE A 252 7.59 -21.16 1.56
CA ILE A 252 6.57 -22.12 2.02
C ILE A 252 6.39 -22.09 3.55
N ALA A 253 7.43 -21.69 4.29
CA ALA A 253 7.40 -21.52 5.74
C ALA A 253 6.84 -20.14 6.18
N ALA A 254 6.36 -19.34 5.23
CA ALA A 254 5.71 -18.06 5.47
C ALA A 254 4.54 -18.17 6.47
N GLU A 255 4.39 -17.16 7.32
CA GLU A 255 3.24 -17.06 8.24
C GLU A 255 1.99 -16.46 7.55
N GLU A 256 2.23 -15.81 6.40
CA GLU A 256 1.22 -15.32 5.48
C GLU A 256 0.32 -16.44 4.95
N SER A 257 -0.87 -16.08 4.49
CA SER A 257 -1.79 -17.04 3.87
C SER A 257 -1.16 -17.66 2.62
N VAL A 258 -1.44 -18.94 2.34
CA VAL A 258 -1.07 -19.60 1.08
C VAL A 258 -1.58 -18.83 -0.15
N LEU A 259 -2.65 -18.06 -0.01
CA LEU A 259 -3.20 -17.24 -1.09
C LEU A 259 -2.36 -16.01 -1.42
N GLN A 260 -1.46 -15.60 -0.52
CA GLN A 260 -0.43 -14.62 -0.83
C GLN A 260 0.71 -15.22 -1.65
N LEU A 261 0.89 -16.55 -1.58
CA LEU A 261 1.81 -17.30 -2.40
C LEU A 261 1.20 -17.68 -3.76
N ALA A 262 -0.08 -18.06 -3.79
CA ALA A 262 -0.79 -18.46 -4.99
C ALA A 262 -2.22 -17.86 -5.02
N THR A 263 -2.37 -16.76 -5.74
CA THR A 263 -3.68 -16.18 -6.09
C THR A 263 -4.48 -17.12 -6.99
N ARG A 264 -5.77 -16.84 -7.26
CA ARG A 264 -6.58 -17.66 -8.17
C ARG A 264 -5.95 -17.77 -9.56
N THR A 265 -5.44 -16.67 -10.12
CA THR A 265 -4.63 -16.69 -11.36
C THR A 265 -3.45 -17.65 -11.25
N ALA A 266 -2.67 -17.55 -10.17
CA ALA A 266 -1.50 -18.40 -9.96
C ALA A 266 -1.89 -19.89 -9.81
N LEU A 267 -3.00 -20.19 -9.14
CA LEU A 267 -3.52 -21.55 -8.99
C LEU A 267 -3.98 -22.13 -10.33
N ASN A 268 -4.57 -21.33 -11.21
CA ASN A 268 -4.96 -21.76 -12.55
C ASN A 268 -3.74 -22.06 -13.44
N GLU A 269 -2.71 -21.22 -13.37
CA GLU A 269 -1.43 -21.43 -14.05
C GLU A 269 -0.74 -22.69 -13.51
N LEU A 270 -0.74 -22.87 -12.19
CA LEU A 270 -0.17 -24.03 -11.51
C LEU A 270 -0.90 -25.32 -11.88
N HIS A 271 -2.23 -25.30 -11.94
CA HIS A 271 -3.03 -26.43 -12.41
C HIS A 271 -2.70 -26.82 -13.86
N SER A 272 -2.56 -25.83 -14.73
CA SER A 272 -2.18 -26.03 -16.13
C SER A 272 -0.82 -26.69 -16.25
N PHE A 273 0.14 -26.26 -15.43
CA PHE A 273 1.47 -26.87 -15.35
C PHE A 273 1.42 -28.31 -14.82
N ILE A 274 0.71 -28.56 -13.73
CA ILE A 274 0.64 -29.92 -13.15
C ILE A 274 -0.02 -30.91 -14.11
N THR A 275 -1.08 -30.49 -14.81
CA THR A 275 -1.81 -31.33 -15.77
C THR A 275 -0.98 -31.66 -17.01
N SER A 276 -0.15 -30.72 -17.45
CA SER A 276 0.74 -30.88 -18.60
C SER A 276 2.08 -30.19 -18.34
N PRO A 277 3.01 -30.86 -17.63
CA PRO A 277 4.30 -30.28 -17.30
C PRO A 277 5.10 -30.01 -18.57
N SER A 278 5.38 -28.74 -18.86
CA SER A 278 6.15 -28.31 -20.02
C SER A 278 6.84 -26.98 -19.75
N PRO A 279 7.93 -26.65 -20.47
CA PRO A 279 8.58 -25.35 -20.36
C PRO A 279 7.61 -24.18 -20.61
N THR A 280 6.67 -24.36 -21.54
CA THR A 280 5.64 -23.36 -21.87
C THR A 280 4.64 -23.13 -20.73
N ASN A 281 4.27 -24.16 -19.97
CA ASN A 281 3.40 -23.98 -18.82
C ASN A 281 4.17 -23.52 -17.58
N ALA A 282 5.41 -23.98 -17.40
CA ALA A 282 6.28 -23.51 -16.34
C ALA A 282 6.56 -21.99 -16.47
N SER A 283 6.70 -21.48 -17.69
CA SER A 283 6.95 -20.06 -17.93
C SER A 283 5.82 -19.13 -17.54
N LYS A 284 4.60 -19.67 -17.34
CA LYS A 284 3.45 -18.91 -16.84
C LYS A 284 3.49 -18.71 -15.32
N LEU A 285 4.25 -19.52 -14.58
CA LEU A 285 4.31 -19.50 -13.11
C LEU A 285 5.11 -18.34 -12.51
N VAL A 286 5.30 -17.26 -13.27
CA VAL A 286 5.94 -16.02 -12.76
C VAL A 286 5.16 -15.39 -11.59
N SER A 287 3.88 -15.75 -11.45
CA SER A 287 3.02 -15.42 -10.31
C SER A 287 3.39 -16.15 -9.00
N ILE A 288 4.25 -17.18 -9.07
CA ILE A 288 4.86 -17.88 -7.93
C ILE A 288 6.39 -17.92 -8.12
N PRO A 289 7.11 -16.81 -7.85
CA PRO A 289 8.51 -16.65 -8.25
C PRO A 289 9.44 -17.77 -7.79
N ALA A 290 9.27 -18.27 -6.55
CA ALA A 290 10.10 -19.36 -6.05
C ALA A 290 9.90 -20.67 -6.83
N LEU A 291 8.67 -21.01 -7.22
CA LEU A 291 8.44 -22.21 -8.05
C LEU A 291 9.01 -22.03 -9.45
N TYR A 292 8.77 -20.88 -10.07
CA TYR A 292 9.31 -20.58 -11.40
C TYR A 292 10.84 -20.73 -11.46
N ASP A 293 11.55 -20.20 -10.46
CA ASP A 293 13.01 -20.31 -10.37
C ASP A 293 13.48 -21.77 -10.30
N ILE A 294 12.80 -22.61 -9.51
CA ILE A 294 13.13 -24.03 -9.37
C ILE A 294 12.88 -24.79 -10.67
N LEU A 295 11.72 -24.58 -11.28
CA LEU A 295 11.36 -25.22 -12.55
C LEU A 295 12.31 -24.80 -13.67
N LYS A 296 12.69 -23.53 -13.72
CA LYS A 296 13.70 -23.05 -14.68
C LYS A 296 15.06 -23.70 -14.43
N LEU A 297 15.48 -23.83 -13.18
CA LEU A 297 16.75 -24.48 -12.82
C LEU A 297 16.76 -25.97 -13.21
N GLU A 298 15.67 -26.69 -12.95
CA GLU A 298 15.53 -28.09 -13.35
C GLU A 298 15.54 -28.24 -14.86
N HIS A 299 14.81 -27.38 -15.59
CA HIS A 299 14.78 -27.43 -17.04
C HIS A 299 16.18 -27.26 -17.66
N VAL A 300 16.95 -26.29 -17.16
CA VAL A 300 18.33 -26.05 -17.62
C VAL A 300 19.25 -27.23 -17.33
N ARG A 301 19.04 -27.96 -16.23
CA ARG A 301 19.91 -29.06 -15.79
C ARG A 301 19.52 -30.43 -16.36
N ASN A 302 18.23 -30.69 -16.49
CA ASN A 302 17.65 -32.01 -16.75
C ASN A 302 16.91 -32.08 -18.10
N GLY A 303 16.85 -30.98 -18.86
CA GLY A 303 16.08 -30.90 -20.10
C GLY A 303 14.57 -30.77 -19.85
N GLU A 304 13.74 -31.45 -20.63
CA GLU A 304 12.27 -31.29 -20.56
C GLU A 304 11.60 -32.06 -19.41
N GLN A 305 12.35 -32.88 -18.66
CA GLN A 305 11.79 -33.69 -17.57
C GLN A 305 11.96 -33.00 -16.20
N TYR A 306 10.82 -32.70 -15.57
CA TYR A 306 10.76 -32.19 -14.20
C TYR A 306 10.79 -33.34 -13.19
N LYS A 307 11.40 -33.13 -12.03
CA LYS A 307 11.48 -34.16 -11.00
C LYS A 307 10.11 -34.47 -10.40
N GLY A 308 9.86 -35.75 -10.08
CA GLY A 308 8.63 -36.18 -9.42
C GLY A 308 8.40 -35.49 -8.07
N SER A 309 9.47 -35.22 -7.31
CA SER A 309 9.39 -34.48 -6.04
C SER A 309 8.92 -33.03 -6.24
N THR A 310 9.40 -32.36 -7.30
CA THR A 310 8.99 -31.00 -7.68
C THR A 310 7.56 -30.94 -8.17
N LEU A 311 7.11 -31.94 -8.95
CA LEU A 311 5.70 -32.07 -9.34
C LEU A 311 4.79 -32.33 -8.13
N SER A 312 5.20 -33.18 -7.19
CA SER A 312 4.50 -33.41 -5.91
C SER A 312 4.36 -32.12 -5.09
N LEU A 313 5.43 -31.32 -5.00
CA LEU A 313 5.39 -30.01 -4.33
C LEU A 313 4.40 -29.05 -5.02
N CYS A 314 4.42 -28.99 -6.36
CA CYS A 314 3.48 -28.17 -7.13
C CYS A 314 2.02 -28.58 -6.85
N GLN A 315 1.73 -29.88 -6.88
CA GLN A 315 0.41 -30.42 -6.58
C GLN A 315 -0.05 -30.05 -5.16
N TRP A 316 0.84 -30.19 -4.17
CA TRP A 316 0.52 -29.83 -2.78
C TRP A 316 0.21 -28.34 -2.61
N ILE A 317 0.98 -27.45 -3.24
CA ILE A 317 0.72 -26.01 -3.24
C ILE A 317 -0.65 -25.70 -3.86
N TYR A 318 -0.97 -26.33 -4.99
CA TYR A 318 -2.25 -26.17 -5.67
C TYR A 318 -3.42 -26.63 -4.79
N ASP A 319 -3.37 -27.86 -4.27
CA ASP A 319 -4.44 -28.42 -3.46
C ASP A 319 -4.67 -27.59 -2.20
N ARG A 320 -3.59 -27.17 -1.55
CA ARG A 320 -3.68 -26.34 -0.35
C ARG A 320 -4.26 -24.97 -0.65
N GLY A 321 -3.76 -24.29 -1.68
CA GLY A 321 -4.25 -22.97 -2.09
C GLY A 321 -5.72 -23.01 -2.49
N ARG A 322 -6.12 -24.00 -3.29
CA ARG A 322 -7.51 -24.19 -3.70
C ARG A 322 -8.43 -24.44 -2.51
N ALA A 323 -8.05 -25.33 -1.59
CA ALA A 323 -8.85 -25.64 -0.42
C ALA A 323 -9.06 -24.41 0.48
N VAL A 324 -8.00 -23.62 0.72
CA VAL A 324 -8.10 -22.38 1.50
C VAL A 324 -8.97 -21.35 0.80
N LEU A 325 -8.82 -21.15 -0.52
CA LEU A 325 -9.66 -20.22 -1.28
C LEU A 325 -11.15 -20.61 -1.19
N GLN A 326 -11.46 -21.89 -1.42
CA GLN A 326 -12.84 -22.39 -1.33
C GLN A 326 -13.43 -22.24 0.07
N GLN A 327 -12.64 -22.49 1.12
CA GLN A 327 -13.08 -22.30 2.50
C GLN A 327 -13.45 -20.84 2.79
N LEU A 328 -12.65 -19.88 2.31
CA LEU A 328 -12.94 -18.46 2.49
C LEU A 328 -14.16 -18.04 1.69
N GLN A 329 -14.27 -18.46 0.43
CA GLN A 329 -15.41 -18.16 -0.44
C GLN A 329 -16.72 -18.68 0.13
N ALA A 330 -16.73 -19.88 0.72
CA ALA A 330 -17.91 -20.44 1.37
C ALA A 330 -18.47 -19.57 2.52
N CYS A 331 -17.64 -18.68 3.10
CA CYS A 331 -18.07 -17.75 4.14
C CYS A 331 -18.74 -16.48 3.59
N VAL A 332 -18.65 -16.23 2.28
CA VAL A 332 -19.20 -15.06 1.60
C VAL A 332 -20.26 -15.49 0.60
N THR A 333 -21.53 -15.45 1.02
CA THR A 333 -22.64 -16.03 0.25
C THR A 333 -23.32 -15.06 -0.70
N THR A 334 -23.10 -13.75 -0.56
CA THR A 334 -23.71 -12.72 -1.42
C THR A 334 -22.64 -11.90 -2.14
N PRO A 335 -22.77 -11.62 -3.44
CA PRO A 335 -21.83 -10.76 -4.15
C PRO A 335 -21.81 -9.32 -3.60
N LEU A 336 -20.72 -8.60 -3.86
CA LEU A 336 -20.68 -7.16 -3.65
C LEU A 336 -21.52 -6.48 -4.74
N GLU A 337 -22.66 -5.92 -4.36
CA GLU A 337 -23.52 -5.17 -5.28
C GLU A 337 -23.10 -3.71 -5.36
N GLU A 338 -23.14 -3.15 -6.57
CA GLU A 338 -23.00 -1.72 -6.77
C GLU A 338 -24.32 -1.03 -6.45
N ARG A 339 -24.27 -0.17 -5.44
CA ARG A 339 -25.34 0.72 -5.02
C ARG A 339 -24.75 2.12 -4.88
N PRO A 340 -24.85 2.95 -5.94
CA PRO A 340 -24.33 4.31 -5.92
C PRO A 340 -24.89 5.07 -4.72
N ALA A 341 -24.06 5.90 -4.09
CA ALA A 341 -24.53 6.76 -3.02
C ALA A 341 -25.70 7.64 -3.52
N SER A 342 -26.78 7.70 -2.74
CA SER A 342 -28.00 8.44 -3.07
C SER A 342 -27.80 9.96 -3.07
N LYS A 343 -26.73 10.45 -2.44
CA LYS A 343 -26.34 11.86 -2.38
C LYS A 343 -24.84 12.02 -2.56
N ILE A 344 -24.45 13.02 -3.32
CA ILE A 344 -23.06 13.49 -3.37
C ILE A 344 -22.82 14.29 -2.09
N GLU A 345 -22.11 13.68 -1.15
CA GLU A 345 -21.69 14.38 0.07
C GLU A 345 -20.53 15.35 -0.22
N ASP A 346 -20.48 16.45 0.51
CA ASP A 346 -19.39 17.41 0.38
C ASP A 346 -18.08 16.78 0.87
N TRP A 347 -17.18 16.50 -0.06
CA TRP A 347 -15.87 15.89 0.18
C TRP A 347 -15.01 16.67 1.20
N ARG A 348 -15.22 17.99 1.35
CA ARG A 348 -14.53 18.81 2.36
C ARG A 348 -14.99 18.44 3.78
N SER A 349 -16.24 18.00 3.91
CA SER A 349 -16.88 17.63 5.16
C SER A 349 -16.67 16.16 5.49
N THR A 350 -16.68 15.27 4.49
CA THR A 350 -16.39 13.83 4.68
C THR A 350 -14.90 13.54 4.81
N GLY A 351 -14.05 14.42 4.26
CA GLY A 351 -12.61 14.21 4.19
C GLY A 351 -12.22 13.11 3.21
N CYS A 352 -13.10 12.76 2.26
CA CYS A 352 -12.89 11.70 1.28
C CYS A 352 -12.98 12.28 -0.14
N VAL A 353 -11.88 12.20 -0.88
CA VAL A 353 -11.71 12.81 -2.21
C VAL A 353 -11.18 11.76 -3.17
N TYR A 354 -11.99 11.30 -4.12
CA TYR A 354 -11.56 10.35 -5.15
C TYR A 354 -12.12 10.73 -6.51
N SER A 355 -11.41 10.38 -7.59
CA SER A 355 -11.95 10.45 -8.95
C SER A 355 -13.06 9.43 -9.21
N MET A 356 -13.13 8.38 -8.39
CA MET A 356 -14.17 7.37 -8.43
C MET A 356 -15.29 7.69 -7.42
N PRO A 357 -16.57 7.56 -7.82
CA PRO A 357 -17.68 7.73 -6.91
C PRO A 357 -17.70 6.61 -5.86
N GLN A 358 -18.47 6.83 -4.78
CA GLN A 358 -18.82 5.73 -3.89
C GLN A 358 -19.86 4.84 -4.57
N ILE A 359 -19.45 3.63 -4.94
CA ILE A 359 -20.31 2.67 -5.64
C ILE A 359 -20.92 1.63 -4.71
N ARG A 360 -20.47 1.56 -3.45
CA ARG A 360 -21.04 0.69 -2.41
C ARG A 360 -20.57 1.10 -1.02
N SER A 361 -21.30 0.68 0.02
CA SER A 361 -20.91 0.85 1.42
C SER A 361 -19.95 -0.25 1.86
N ARG A 362 -19.03 0.06 2.80
CA ARG A 362 -18.08 -0.92 3.35
C ARG A 362 -18.86 -2.04 4.08
N PRO A 363 -18.69 -3.33 3.76
CA PRO A 363 -19.38 -4.40 4.47
C PRO A 363 -19.01 -4.48 5.97
N GLN A 364 -19.87 -5.12 6.75
CA GLN A 364 -19.68 -5.37 8.18
C GLN A 364 -19.32 -6.83 8.42
N TYR A 365 -18.40 -7.09 9.36
CA TYR A 365 -17.92 -8.44 9.68
C TYR A 365 -18.09 -8.74 11.19
N PRO A 366 -19.31 -9.05 11.68
CA PRO A 366 -19.60 -9.11 13.12
C PRO A 366 -18.76 -10.11 13.92
N ARG A 367 -18.29 -11.20 13.30
CA ARG A 367 -17.45 -12.22 13.96
C ARG A 367 -15.95 -11.88 13.97
N LEU A 368 -15.55 -10.77 13.35
CA LEU A 368 -14.18 -10.25 13.41
C LEU A 368 -14.10 -9.19 14.52
N THR A 369 -13.82 -9.63 15.75
CA THR A 369 -13.79 -8.80 16.98
C THR A 369 -12.88 -7.56 16.92
N HIS A 370 -11.94 -7.51 15.98
CA HIS A 370 -10.98 -6.42 15.81
C HIS A 370 -11.02 -5.78 14.41
N ASP A 371 -12.12 -5.95 13.66
CA ASP A 371 -12.22 -5.54 12.25
C ASP A 371 -11.88 -4.05 11.99
N GLN A 372 -12.41 -3.16 12.83
CA GLN A 372 -12.22 -1.71 12.74
C GLN A 372 -11.14 -1.17 13.68
N ARG A 373 -10.47 -2.03 14.46
CA ARG A 373 -9.41 -1.54 15.35
C ARG A 373 -8.20 -1.17 14.50
N ASN A 374 -7.63 0.00 14.75
CA ASN A 374 -6.32 0.34 14.20
C ASN A 374 -5.31 -0.73 14.60
N ASP A 375 -4.37 -1.02 13.71
CA ASP A 375 -3.30 -1.94 14.01
C ASP A 375 -2.53 -1.39 15.22
N SER A 376 -2.66 -2.03 16.38
CA SER A 376 -1.91 -1.66 17.57
C SER A 376 -0.45 -1.81 17.20
N GLY A 377 0.31 -0.70 17.21
CA GLY A 377 1.77 -0.72 17.10
C GLY A 377 2.31 -1.67 18.15
N GLY A 378 2.51 -2.93 17.77
CA GLY A 378 2.88 -3.99 18.68
C GLY A 378 4.31 -3.81 19.15
N ASN A 379 4.61 -4.35 20.33
CA ASN A 379 5.98 -4.42 20.85
C ASN A 379 6.96 -4.90 19.78
N ARG A 380 8.12 -4.24 19.77
CA ARG A 380 9.26 -4.50 18.88
C ARG A 380 9.49 -6.01 18.70
N GLY A 381 9.53 -6.46 17.44
CA GLY A 381 10.10 -7.75 17.06
C GLY A 381 9.13 -8.88 16.70
N ALA A 382 7.80 -8.72 16.81
CA ALA A 382 6.84 -9.79 16.49
C ALA A 382 5.88 -9.52 15.32
N LYS A 383 5.67 -8.26 14.92
CA LYS A 383 4.79 -7.86 13.81
C LYS A 383 5.54 -6.87 12.91
N CYS A 384 5.42 -7.01 11.59
CA CYS A 384 5.95 -6.03 10.61
C CYS A 384 5.33 -4.65 11.03
N SER A 385 6.15 -3.72 11.55
CA SER A 385 5.69 -2.51 12.28
C SER A 385 6.21 -1.23 11.63
N LYS A 386 5.32 -0.27 11.35
CA LYS A 386 5.69 1.06 10.85
C LYS A 386 6.47 1.82 11.93
N TYR A 387 7.57 2.44 11.54
CA TYR A 387 8.29 3.40 12.38
C TYR A 387 7.46 4.68 12.55
N TYR A 388 6.45 4.66 13.43
CA TYR A 388 5.86 5.88 13.98
C TYR A 388 6.21 5.99 15.46
N SER A 389 7.49 6.23 15.74
CA SER A 389 7.93 6.64 17.08
C SER A 389 8.38 8.10 17.04
N GLN A 390 7.41 9.01 17.03
CA GLN A 390 7.55 10.34 17.61
C GLN A 390 6.16 10.99 17.67
N TYR A 391 6.00 11.97 18.56
CA TYR A 391 4.81 12.80 18.79
C TYR A 391 3.87 12.32 19.91
N GLY A 392 3.96 13.06 21.03
CA GLY A 392 3.33 12.81 22.32
C GLY A 392 1.82 13.12 22.39
N GLN A 393 1.33 13.22 23.62
CA GLN A 393 -0.07 13.05 24.05
C GLN A 393 -1.09 14.14 23.63
N GLN A 394 -0.78 15.07 22.72
CA GLN A 394 -1.74 16.02 22.12
C GLN A 394 -1.83 15.86 20.60
N ARG A 395 -2.39 14.71 20.17
CA ARG A 395 -2.18 14.19 18.80
C ARG A 395 -2.96 14.95 17.71
N PRO A 396 -2.34 15.31 16.57
CA PRO A 396 -3.05 15.63 15.33
C PRO A 396 -3.73 14.36 14.76
N THR A 397 -4.51 14.49 13.68
CA THR A 397 -5.10 13.35 12.95
C THR A 397 -4.03 12.36 12.46
N GLY A 398 -4.44 11.18 12.00
CA GLY A 398 -3.53 10.18 11.42
C GLY A 398 -2.88 10.60 10.09
N GLY A 399 -3.32 11.72 9.52
CA GLY A 399 -2.87 12.22 8.22
C GLY A 399 -3.88 11.90 7.13
N ILE A 400 -3.38 11.54 5.94
CA ILE A 400 -4.19 11.10 4.81
C ILE A 400 -3.65 9.80 4.23
N MET A 401 -4.52 8.99 3.65
CA MET A 401 -4.15 7.83 2.82
C MET A 401 -4.34 8.22 1.35
N GLY A 402 -3.28 8.15 0.55
CA GLY A 402 -3.31 8.48 -0.88
C GLY A 402 -3.28 7.24 -1.78
N ALA A 403 -4.01 7.29 -2.90
CA ALA A 403 -3.99 6.27 -3.95
C ALA A 403 -3.28 6.81 -5.19
N TRP A 404 -2.20 6.16 -5.63
CA TRP A 404 -1.35 6.62 -6.73
C TRP A 404 -1.20 5.53 -7.78
N CYS A 405 -1.21 5.87 -9.07
CA CYS A 405 -0.73 4.93 -10.09
C CYS A 405 0.79 5.06 -10.30
N THR A 406 1.37 4.12 -11.04
CA THR A 406 2.80 4.11 -11.39
C THR A 406 3.26 5.32 -12.21
N HIS A 407 2.34 6.10 -12.80
CA HIS A 407 2.65 7.35 -13.49
C HIS A 407 2.69 8.58 -12.56
N SER A 408 2.64 8.37 -11.23
CA SER A 408 2.61 9.43 -10.21
C SER A 408 1.37 10.33 -10.29
N ILE A 409 0.25 9.81 -10.81
CA ILE A 409 -1.06 10.46 -10.76
C ILE A 409 -1.80 9.95 -9.53
N CYS A 410 -2.27 10.87 -8.70
CA CYS A 410 -3.13 10.55 -7.56
C CYS A 410 -4.57 10.38 -8.02
N TYR A 411 -5.20 9.27 -7.66
CA TYR A 411 -6.62 8.98 -7.91
C TYR A 411 -7.53 9.50 -6.79
N GLY A 412 -6.93 9.92 -5.68
CA GLY A 412 -7.66 10.40 -4.53
C GLY A 412 -6.93 10.16 -3.22
N PHE A 413 -7.53 10.70 -2.17
CA PHE A 413 -7.10 10.53 -0.80
C PHE A 413 -8.30 10.56 0.15
N HIS A 414 -8.10 10.06 1.37
CA HIS A 414 -9.02 10.33 2.47
C HIS A 414 -8.26 10.64 3.76
N CYS A 415 -8.89 11.40 4.64
CA CYS A 415 -8.36 11.71 5.96
C CYS A 415 -8.47 10.51 6.90
N ILE A 416 -7.38 10.25 7.63
CA ILE A 416 -7.31 9.20 8.64
C ILE A 416 -7.54 9.85 10.00
N PRO A 417 -8.65 9.58 10.72
CA PRO A 417 -8.96 10.28 11.97
C PRO A 417 -7.96 9.95 13.09
N ASN A 418 -7.47 8.71 13.13
CA ASN A 418 -6.68 8.21 14.25
C ASN A 418 -5.31 7.68 13.83
N GLY A 419 -5.24 6.49 13.25
CA GLY A 419 -4.00 5.86 12.84
C GLY A 419 -4.26 5.01 11.61
N GLU A 420 -3.28 5.02 10.71
CA GLU A 420 -3.30 4.24 9.48
C GLU A 420 -3.37 2.74 9.80
N GLY A 421 -4.13 2.01 9.00
CA GLY A 421 -4.11 0.55 8.99
C GLY A 421 -4.61 -0.03 7.68
N ARG A 422 -4.59 -1.37 7.63
CA ARG A 422 -5.05 -2.14 6.46
C ARG A 422 -6.49 -1.82 6.06
N ASN A 423 -7.31 -1.43 7.04
CA ASN A 423 -8.71 -1.08 6.82
C ASN A 423 -8.86 0.16 5.92
N ASP A 424 -7.95 1.13 5.98
CA ASP A 424 -8.01 2.35 5.16
C ASP A 424 -7.88 2.00 3.67
N VAL A 425 -6.91 1.15 3.34
CA VAL A 425 -6.67 0.67 1.96
C VAL A 425 -7.79 -0.27 1.50
N PHE A 426 -8.14 -1.27 2.32
CA PHE A 426 -9.22 -2.22 2.02
C PHE A 426 -10.54 -1.51 1.74
N SER A 427 -10.96 -0.61 2.63
CA SER A 427 -12.28 0.02 2.54
C SER A 427 -12.35 0.98 1.38
N ALA A 428 -11.27 1.69 1.06
CA ALA A 428 -11.22 2.54 -0.13
C ALA A 428 -11.36 1.71 -1.42
N MET A 429 -10.67 0.57 -1.53
CA MET A 429 -10.84 -0.33 -2.69
C MET A 429 -12.27 -0.87 -2.79
N VAL A 430 -12.82 -1.45 -1.71
CA VAL A 430 -14.14 -2.08 -1.75
C VAL A 430 -15.25 -1.08 -2.06
N THR A 431 -15.15 0.17 -1.57
CA THR A 431 -16.21 1.18 -1.73
C THR A 431 -16.12 1.98 -3.04
N ARG A 432 -14.97 2.01 -3.71
CA ARG A 432 -14.72 2.88 -4.89
C ARG A 432 -14.38 2.12 -6.18
N TRP A 433 -13.79 0.92 -6.09
CA TRP A 433 -13.38 0.15 -7.26
C TRP A 433 -14.47 -0.86 -7.68
N PRO A 434 -14.94 -0.81 -8.95
CA PRO A 434 -15.85 -1.84 -9.48
C PRO A 434 -15.26 -3.25 -9.40
N LYS A 435 -13.97 -3.35 -9.75
CA LYS A 435 -13.11 -4.55 -9.66
C LYS A 435 -11.80 -4.12 -8.99
N PRO A 436 -11.17 -4.97 -8.16
CA PRO A 436 -9.93 -4.54 -7.53
C PRO A 436 -8.81 -4.32 -8.57
N PRO A 437 -7.77 -3.57 -8.21
CA PRO A 437 -6.52 -3.56 -8.95
C PRO A 437 -5.96 -4.99 -9.11
N LYS A 438 -5.27 -5.24 -10.23
CA LYS A 438 -4.51 -6.48 -10.41
C LYS A 438 -3.33 -6.53 -9.45
N ARG A 439 -2.70 -5.39 -9.18
CA ARG A 439 -1.55 -5.29 -8.27
C ARG A 439 -1.74 -4.11 -7.31
N VAL A 440 -1.57 -4.40 -6.03
CA VAL A 440 -1.63 -3.44 -4.93
C VAL A 440 -0.25 -3.38 -4.29
N ILE A 441 0.39 -2.23 -4.42
CA ILE A 441 1.68 -1.93 -3.81
C ILE A 441 1.43 -1.15 -2.52
N TYR A 442 1.90 -1.67 -1.39
CA TYR A 442 1.71 -1.03 -0.08
C TYR A 442 2.74 -1.54 0.93
N ASP A 443 3.22 -0.68 1.84
CA ASP A 443 4.21 -1.04 2.86
C ASP A 443 3.75 -2.21 3.74
N PHE A 444 2.46 -2.27 4.06
CA PHE A 444 1.88 -3.37 4.86
C PHE A 444 1.15 -4.41 4.00
N ALA A 445 1.54 -4.55 2.72
CA ALA A 445 0.91 -5.51 1.80
C ALA A 445 0.94 -6.95 2.31
N CYS A 446 2.00 -7.37 3.03
CA CYS A 446 2.09 -8.67 3.71
C CYS A 446 0.90 -8.98 4.63
N ALA A 447 0.37 -7.96 5.31
CA ALA A 447 -0.74 -8.12 6.22
C ALA A 447 -2.07 -7.70 5.59
N LEU A 448 -2.04 -6.86 4.54
CA LEU A 448 -3.20 -6.43 3.78
C LEU A 448 -3.78 -7.57 2.93
N GLY A 449 -2.95 -8.36 2.24
CA GLY A 449 -3.43 -9.47 1.40
C GLY A 449 -4.33 -10.46 2.16
N PRO A 450 -3.84 -11.05 3.27
CA PRO A 450 -4.66 -11.91 4.12
C PRO A 450 -5.88 -11.17 4.71
N TYR A 451 -5.76 -9.88 5.02
CA TYR A 451 -6.88 -9.06 5.52
C TYR A 451 -8.00 -8.93 4.47
N CYS A 452 -7.65 -8.67 3.22
CA CYS A 452 -8.55 -8.55 2.08
C CYS A 452 -9.22 -9.89 1.74
N LEU A 453 -8.43 -10.96 1.61
CA LEU A 453 -8.90 -12.29 1.23
C LEU A 453 -9.80 -12.92 2.29
N LEU A 454 -9.54 -12.68 3.58
CA LEU A 454 -10.44 -13.13 4.65
C LEU A 454 -11.84 -12.52 4.54
N ARG A 455 -11.92 -11.28 4.08
CA ARG A 455 -13.15 -10.47 4.08
C ARG A 455 -13.94 -10.62 2.81
N GLU A 456 -13.29 -10.44 1.67
CA GLU A 456 -13.90 -10.46 0.35
C GLU A 456 -13.02 -11.31 -0.60
N PRO A 457 -12.94 -12.64 -0.37
CA PRO A 457 -12.05 -13.55 -1.10
C PRO A 457 -12.32 -13.52 -2.60
N ASP A 458 -13.59 -13.51 -3.03
CA ASP A 458 -13.95 -13.47 -4.44
C ASP A 458 -13.55 -12.17 -5.13
N PHE A 459 -13.69 -11.05 -4.42
CA PHE A 459 -13.33 -9.75 -4.95
C PHE A 459 -11.82 -9.70 -5.18
N PHE A 460 -11.01 -10.11 -4.20
CA PHE A 460 -9.54 -9.99 -4.23
C PHE A 460 -8.79 -11.24 -4.74
N ALA A 461 -9.48 -12.28 -5.20
CA ALA A 461 -8.87 -13.56 -5.55
C ALA A 461 -7.77 -13.45 -6.62
N ASP A 462 -7.89 -12.47 -7.51
CA ASP A 462 -6.97 -12.23 -8.64
C ASP A 462 -6.01 -11.05 -8.38
N THR A 463 -6.01 -10.48 -7.18
CA THR A 463 -5.15 -9.35 -6.79
C THR A 463 -3.85 -9.82 -6.15
N LEU A 464 -2.73 -9.33 -6.68
CA LEU A 464 -1.41 -9.48 -6.07
C LEU A 464 -1.12 -8.33 -5.10
N PHE A 465 -0.73 -8.65 -3.88
CA PHE A 465 -0.34 -7.69 -2.84
C PHE A 465 1.16 -7.76 -2.61
N VAL A 466 1.87 -6.65 -2.86
CA VAL A 466 3.34 -6.58 -2.74
C VAL A 466 3.80 -5.33 -2.00
N ILE A 467 4.88 -5.49 -1.25
CA ILE A 467 5.60 -4.45 -0.54
C ILE A 467 6.52 -3.77 -1.54
N ASP A 468 6.57 -2.44 -1.45
CA ASP A 468 7.50 -1.62 -2.22
C ASP A 468 8.96 -1.94 -1.85
N ASN A 469 9.86 -1.83 -2.83
CA ASN A 469 11.28 -2.13 -2.68
C ASN A 469 11.95 -1.26 -1.60
N PHE A 470 11.51 -0.01 -1.43
CA PHE A 470 12.09 0.94 -0.46
C PHE A 470 11.80 0.58 1.00
N HIS A 471 10.70 -0.12 1.27
CA HIS A 471 10.29 -0.48 2.63
C HIS A 471 10.72 -1.89 3.05
N SER A 472 11.49 -2.59 2.22
CA SER A 472 11.91 -3.97 2.43
C SER A 472 12.71 -4.21 3.73
N VAL A 473 13.47 -3.20 4.19
CA VAL A 473 14.33 -3.29 5.39
C VAL A 473 13.52 -3.53 6.67
N GLY A 474 12.29 -3.03 6.75
CA GLY A 474 11.40 -3.20 7.92
C GLY A 474 10.73 -4.58 8.01
N HIS A 475 10.95 -5.45 7.02
CA HIS A 475 10.16 -6.64 6.75
C HIS A 475 10.98 -7.94 6.75
N SER A 476 11.96 -8.07 7.65
CA SER A 476 12.89 -9.22 7.70
C SER A 476 12.25 -10.58 7.98
N LYS A 477 11.00 -10.63 8.48
CA LYS A 477 10.25 -11.86 8.74
C LYS A 477 9.15 -12.14 7.72
N CYS A 478 8.86 -11.16 6.88
CA CYS A 478 7.82 -11.25 5.88
C CYS A 478 8.38 -12.06 4.68
N ALA A 479 7.57 -12.91 4.03
CA ALA A 479 8.05 -13.88 3.03
C ALA A 479 8.52 -13.22 1.71
N PRO A 480 9.44 -13.85 0.93
CA PRO A 480 9.85 -13.33 -0.38
C PRO A 480 8.68 -13.00 -1.32
N ALA A 481 7.61 -13.77 -1.28
CA ALA A 481 6.38 -13.54 -2.05
C ALA A 481 5.61 -12.26 -1.67
N ALA A 482 5.97 -11.60 -0.57
CA ALA A 482 5.37 -10.32 -0.21
C ALA A 482 6.10 -9.14 -0.87
N PHE A 483 7.22 -9.33 -1.57
CA PHE A 483 8.04 -8.22 -2.10
C PHE A 483 7.95 -8.10 -3.61
N LEU A 484 7.79 -6.87 -4.11
CA LEU A 484 7.77 -6.59 -5.55
C LEU A 484 9.07 -7.06 -6.24
N SER A 485 10.23 -6.87 -5.60
CA SER A 485 11.54 -7.31 -6.08
C SER A 485 11.59 -8.79 -6.47
N SER A 486 10.92 -9.67 -5.72
CA SER A 486 10.86 -11.10 -6.01
C SER A 486 10.16 -11.40 -7.33
N TYR A 487 9.10 -10.64 -7.64
CA TYR A 487 8.35 -10.76 -8.88
C TYR A 487 9.07 -10.08 -10.05
N SER A 488 9.64 -8.88 -9.86
CA SER A 488 10.40 -8.17 -10.90
C SER A 488 11.61 -8.96 -11.41
N ARG A 489 12.17 -9.86 -10.58
CA ARG A 489 13.26 -10.76 -10.99
C ARG A 489 12.83 -11.82 -12.01
N VAL A 490 11.58 -12.28 -11.94
CA VAL A 490 11.06 -13.36 -12.80
C VAL A 490 10.15 -12.85 -13.91
N ASP A 491 9.57 -11.67 -13.74
CA ASP A 491 8.72 -10.99 -14.72
C ASP A 491 9.29 -9.61 -15.08
N PRO A 492 9.97 -9.48 -16.24
CA PRO A 492 10.53 -8.22 -16.72
C PRO A 492 9.51 -7.09 -16.85
N ARG A 493 8.22 -7.41 -17.02
CA ARG A 493 7.14 -6.41 -17.11
C ARG A 493 6.95 -5.63 -15.82
N LEU A 494 7.38 -6.19 -14.68
CA LEU A 494 7.27 -5.56 -13.37
C LEU A 494 8.51 -4.73 -13.00
N VAL A 495 9.59 -4.80 -13.78
CA VAL A 495 10.79 -3.98 -13.57
C VAL A 495 10.53 -2.51 -13.92
N SER A 496 9.67 -2.26 -14.91
CA SER A 496 9.32 -0.91 -15.35
C SER A 496 8.24 -0.24 -14.47
N LEU A 497 7.69 -0.95 -13.47
CA LEU A 497 6.75 -0.37 -12.53
C LEU A 497 7.48 0.61 -11.62
N ASN A 498 7.12 1.88 -11.72
CA ASN A 498 7.59 2.93 -10.82
C ASN A 498 6.88 2.82 -9.46
N SER A 499 7.41 1.98 -8.58
CA SER A 499 6.85 1.73 -7.25
C SER A 499 7.04 2.90 -6.28
N SER A 500 8.01 3.80 -6.53
CA SER A 500 8.24 5.03 -5.75
C SER A 500 7.33 6.19 -6.14
N ALA A 501 6.33 5.97 -7.00
CA ALA A 501 5.42 7.03 -7.44
C ALA A 501 4.67 7.68 -6.26
N ALA A 502 4.26 6.90 -5.26
CA ALA A 502 3.62 7.40 -4.06
C ALA A 502 4.60 8.19 -3.19
N GLU A 503 5.82 7.69 -2.96
CA GLU A 503 6.87 8.40 -2.22
C GLU A 503 7.18 9.77 -2.84
N CYS A 504 7.28 9.86 -4.17
CA CYS A 504 7.47 11.12 -4.88
C CYS A 504 6.30 12.09 -4.64
N GLY A 505 5.07 11.60 -4.75
CA GLY A 505 3.86 12.39 -4.46
C GLY A 505 3.82 12.89 -3.01
N ASN A 506 4.20 12.04 -2.08
CA ASN A 506 4.22 12.30 -0.64
C ASN A 506 5.33 13.28 -0.26
N GLY A 507 6.50 13.18 -0.90
CA GLY A 507 7.55 14.19 -0.84
C GLY A 507 7.05 15.55 -1.34
N GLY A 508 6.21 15.58 -2.36
CA GLY A 508 5.47 16.78 -2.77
C GLY A 508 4.55 17.32 -1.67
N LEU A 509 3.67 16.47 -1.13
CA LEU A 509 2.71 16.83 -0.08
C LEU A 509 3.37 17.33 1.20
N SER A 510 4.62 16.96 1.47
CA SER A 510 5.39 17.47 2.61
C SER A 510 5.48 19.01 2.63
N ARG A 511 5.45 19.66 1.45
CA ARG A 511 5.49 21.13 1.29
C ARG A 511 4.30 21.84 1.92
N ILE A 512 3.17 21.15 2.05
CA ILE A 512 1.94 21.73 2.61
C ILE A 512 1.68 21.30 4.05
N ARG A 513 2.52 20.42 4.62
CA ARG A 513 2.34 19.84 5.96
C ARG A 513 2.20 20.89 7.05
N LYS A 514 3.08 21.89 7.06
CA LYS A 514 3.03 22.97 8.05
C LYS A 514 1.79 23.84 7.90
N SER A 515 1.34 24.11 6.67
CA SER A 515 0.14 24.92 6.43
C SER A 515 -1.11 24.18 6.88
N VAL A 516 -1.22 22.88 6.55
CA VAL A 516 -2.37 22.04 6.91
C VAL A 516 -2.52 21.87 8.42
N SER A 517 -1.43 21.80 9.19
CA SER A 517 -1.51 21.57 10.65
C SER A 517 -2.25 22.65 11.42
N TYR A 518 -2.32 23.88 10.89
CA TYR A 518 -3.05 25.01 11.47
C TYR A 518 -4.44 25.24 10.87
N MET A 519 -4.91 24.38 9.96
CA MET A 519 -6.20 24.52 9.30
C MET A 519 -7.33 23.76 10.00
N THR A 520 -8.57 24.23 9.80
CA THR A 520 -9.77 23.44 10.06
C THR A 520 -9.87 22.29 9.05
N GLN A 521 -10.64 21.23 9.35
CA GLN A 521 -10.80 20.09 8.45
C GLN A 521 -11.19 20.50 7.03
N THR A 522 -12.26 21.27 6.86
CA THR A 522 -12.75 21.72 5.54
C THR A 522 -11.65 22.39 4.72
N ARG A 523 -10.87 23.29 5.35
CA ARG A 523 -9.77 24.01 4.71
C ARG A 523 -8.58 23.10 4.41
N ALA A 524 -8.23 22.21 5.33
CA ALA A 524 -7.16 21.23 5.15
C ALA A 524 -7.43 20.32 3.93
N VAL A 525 -8.65 19.78 3.84
CA VAL A 525 -9.06 18.91 2.73
C VAL A 525 -9.05 19.69 1.42
N GLN A 526 -9.61 20.91 1.38
CA GLN A 526 -9.61 21.76 0.19
C GLN A 526 -8.20 22.12 -0.28
N TYR A 527 -7.34 22.57 0.64
CA TYR A 527 -5.95 22.95 0.34
C TYR A 527 -5.16 21.75 -0.24
N THR A 528 -5.41 20.56 0.30
CA THR A 528 -4.82 19.30 -0.17
C THR A 528 -5.35 18.90 -1.55
N ARG A 529 -6.66 19.01 -1.80
CA ARG A 529 -7.26 18.75 -3.12
C ARG A 529 -6.63 19.61 -4.20
N VAL A 530 -6.52 20.93 -3.96
CA VAL A 530 -5.93 21.87 -4.91
C VAL A 530 -4.45 21.54 -5.15
N PHE A 531 -3.70 21.18 -4.10
CA PHE A 531 -2.31 20.75 -4.27
C PHE A 531 -2.19 19.54 -5.19
N ILE A 532 -2.99 18.50 -4.95
CA ILE A 532 -2.98 17.27 -5.76
C ILE A 532 -3.45 17.54 -7.19
N SER A 533 -4.42 18.42 -7.38
CA SER A 533 -4.87 18.88 -8.70
C SER A 533 -3.73 19.46 -9.53
N ILE A 534 -2.99 20.43 -8.95
CA ILE A 534 -1.86 21.07 -9.62
C ILE A 534 -0.73 20.06 -9.85
N TRP A 535 -0.45 19.18 -8.87
CA TRP A 535 0.51 18.09 -9.04
C TRP A 535 0.18 17.20 -10.23
N ASN A 536 -1.05 16.69 -10.29
CA ASN A 536 -1.48 15.79 -11.35
C ASN A 536 -1.47 16.47 -12.71
N ARG A 537 -1.96 17.72 -12.82
CA ARG A 537 -1.91 18.50 -14.06
C ARG A 537 -0.48 18.64 -14.57
N ASN A 538 0.46 18.99 -13.68
CA ASN A 538 1.88 19.09 -14.04
C ASN A 538 2.45 17.75 -14.52
N LYS A 539 2.08 16.63 -13.88
CA LYS A 539 2.50 15.29 -14.32
C LYS A 539 1.91 14.93 -15.68
N ILE A 540 0.61 15.16 -15.89
CA ILE A 540 -0.08 14.91 -17.16
C ILE A 540 0.56 15.73 -18.29
N GLN A 541 0.86 17.01 -18.06
CA GLN A 541 1.51 17.86 -19.06
C GLN A 541 2.91 17.35 -19.41
N ARG A 542 3.72 16.93 -18.44
CA ARG A 542 5.02 16.31 -18.70
C ARG A 542 4.89 15.01 -19.50
N MET A 543 3.87 14.20 -19.20
CA MET A 543 3.60 12.97 -19.96
C MET A 543 3.21 13.24 -21.41
N LYS A 544 2.53 14.36 -21.71
CA LYS A 544 2.21 14.79 -23.07
C LYS A 544 3.47 15.22 -23.82
N LYS A 545 4.32 16.06 -23.19
CA LYS A 545 5.58 16.51 -23.79
C LYS A 545 6.56 15.39 -24.11
N ASN A 546 6.59 14.32 -23.30
CA ASN A 546 7.46 13.18 -23.55
C ASN A 546 6.95 12.23 -24.66
N LYS A 547 5.77 12.48 -25.24
CA LYS A 547 5.23 11.73 -26.39
C LYS A 547 5.52 12.42 -27.73
N GLU A 548 5.81 13.72 -27.71
CA GLU A 548 6.35 14.50 -28.83
C GLU A 548 7.87 14.31 -28.87
#